data_AF-A0A950LNM9-F1
#
_entry.id   AF-A0A950LNM9-F1
#
_cell.length_a   1.000
_cell.length_b   1.000
_cell.length_c   1.000
_cell.angle_alpha   90.00
_cell.angle_beta   90.00
_cell.angle_gamma   90.00
#
_symmetry.space_group_name_H-M   'P 1'
#
loop_
_entity.id
_entity.type
_entity.pdbx_description
1 polymer ?
#
loop_
_entity_poly.entity_id
_entity_poly.type
_entity_poly.pdbx_seq_one_letter_code
_entity_poly.pdbx_strand_id
1 'polypeptide(L)' 'QMIFAATGVTEGALMRGVRFFGEGVRTSSVIMTLNTGKVRFIESIHLDKKPDVKVRFA' A
#
# COMPACT_ATOMS: atom_id res chain seq x y z
N GLN A 1 16.36 16.42 -8.15
CA GLN A 1 15.26 15.89 -7.32
C GLN A 1 15.30 14.37 -7.39
N MET A 2 15.36 13.67 -6.25
CA MET A 2 15.36 12.20 -6.21
C MET A 2 14.22 11.67 -5.34
N ILE A 3 13.53 10.66 -5.85
CA ILE A 3 12.43 9.95 -5.19
C ILE A 3 12.68 8.45 -5.39
N PHE A 4 12.53 7.68 -4.31
CA PHE A 4 12.48 6.22 -4.37
C PHE A 4 11.08 5.77 -3.96
N ALA A 5 10.53 4.80 -4.68
CA ALA A 5 9.25 4.17 -4.37
C ALA A 5 9.36 2.67 -4.60
N ALA A 6 8.86 1.88 -3.66
CA ALA A 6 8.77 0.43 -3.78
C ALA A 6 7.47 -0.08 -3.15
N THR A 7 6.97 -1.20 -3.67
CA THR A 7 5.77 -1.89 -3.18
C THR A 7 6.06 -3.39 -3.05
N GLY A 8 5.61 -4.00 -1.96
CA GLY A 8 5.77 -5.43 -1.74
C GLY A 8 4.85 -6.23 -2.65
N VAL A 9 5.41 -7.14 -3.45
CA VAL A 9 4.64 -8.08 -4.30
C VAL A 9 4.34 -9.35 -3.52
N THR A 10 5.39 -10.00 -3.01
CA THR A 10 5.33 -11.13 -2.08
C THR A 10 5.77 -10.69 -0.69
N GLU A 11 5.56 -11.55 0.32
CA GLU A 11 5.99 -11.24 1.69
C GLU A 11 7.50 -11.02 1.75
N GLY A 12 7.91 -9.93 2.40
CA GLY A 12 9.30 -9.58 2.57
C GLY A 12 9.55 -8.93 3.94
N ALA A 13 10.82 -8.79 4.29
CA ALA A 13 11.21 -8.28 5.61
C ALA A 13 10.78 -6.81 5.86
N LEU A 14 10.70 -6.00 4.80
CA LEU A 14 10.38 -4.57 4.91
C LEU A 14 8.90 -4.26 4.64
N MET A 15 8.28 -5.03 3.74
CA MET A 15 6.94 -4.76 3.25
C MET A 15 6.18 -6.07 3.11
N ARG A 16 4.90 -6.02 3.47
CA ARG A 16 3.99 -7.13 3.21
C ARG A 16 3.74 -7.29 1.72
N GLY A 17 3.49 -8.52 1.30
CA GLY A 17 3.05 -8.79 -0.06
C GLY A 17 1.67 -8.20 -0.36
N VAL A 18 1.29 -8.20 -1.64
CA VAL A 18 -0.07 -7.86 -2.06
C VAL A 18 -1.04 -8.88 -1.45
N ARG A 19 -2.07 -8.38 -0.77
CA ARG A 19 -3.10 -9.24 -0.15
C ARG A 19 -4.47 -8.93 -0.74
N PHE A 20 -5.02 -9.91 -1.43
CA PHE A 20 -6.39 -9.89 -1.91
C PHE A 20 -7.32 -10.32 -0.77
N PHE A 21 -8.44 -9.64 -0.61
CA PHE A 21 -9.51 -9.99 0.31
C PHE A 21 -10.86 -9.69 -0.34
N GLY A 22 -11.97 -10.12 0.29
CA GLY A 22 -13.27 -10.22 -0.39
C GLY A 22 -13.69 -8.99 -1.21
N GLU A 23 -13.55 -7.79 -0.65
CA GLU A 23 -14.01 -6.54 -1.26
C GLU A 23 -12.86 -5.63 -1.74
N GLY A 24 -11.64 -6.17 -1.89
CA GLY A 24 -10.52 -5.36 -2.35
C GLY A 24 -9.13 -5.96 -2.21
N VAL A 25 -8.13 -5.09 -2.33
CA VAL A 25 -6.71 -5.43 -2.32
C VAL A 25 -5.97 -4.51 -1.36
N ARG A 26 -5.02 -5.06 -0.62
CA ARG A 26 -4.14 -4.30 0.27
C ARG A 26 -2.71 -4.33 -0.23
N THR A 27 -2.09 -3.16 -0.32
CA THR A 27 -0.68 -3.00 -0.71
C THR A 27 0.11 -2.30 0.39
N SER A 28 1.38 -2.69 0.52
CA SER A 28 2.35 -2.06 1.42
C SER A 28 3.48 -1.46 0.60
N SER A 29 3.73 -0.16 0.79
CA SER A 29 4.71 0.60 0.00
C SER A 29 5.60 1.46 0.88
N VAL A 30 6.80 1.79 0.40
CA VAL A 30 7.66 2.82 0.97
C VAL A 30 7.94 3.89 -0.08
N ILE A 31 7.84 5.16 0.31
CA ILE A 31 8.24 6.30 -0.51
C ILE A 31 9.26 7.13 0.27
N MET A 32 10.36 7.47 -0.39
CA MET A 32 11.45 8.27 0.17
C MET A 32 11.74 9.45 -0.76
N THR A 33 12.00 10.63 -0.19
CA THR A 33 12.31 11.83 -0.97
C THR A 33 13.51 12.53 -0.35
N LEU A 34 14.59 12.68 -1.13
CA LEU A 34 15.85 13.25 -0.63
C LEU A 34 15.67 14.71 -0.20
N ASN A 35 15.08 15.54 -1.08
CA ASN A 35 14.96 16.97 -0.83
C ASN A 35 14.16 17.32 0.44
N THR A 36 13.19 16.48 0.83
CA THR A 36 12.37 16.70 2.04
C THR A 36 12.82 15.85 3.23
N GLY A 37 13.79 14.94 3.03
CA GLY A 37 14.25 13.99 4.04
C GLY A 37 13.14 13.10 4.61
N LYS A 38 12.06 12.85 3.85
CA LYS A 38 10.91 12.08 4.33
C LYS A 38 10.97 10.64 3.84
N VAL A 39 10.72 9.71 4.77
CA VAL A 39 10.41 8.30 4.50
C VAL A 39 8.99 8.05 4.96
N ARG A 40 8.15 7.49 4.09
CA ARG A 40 6.74 7.21 4.33
C ARG A 40 6.47 5.75 4.03
N PHE A 41 6.04 5.00 5.05
CA PHE A 41 5.40 3.70 4.87
C PHE A 41 3.92 3.92 4.62
N ILE A 42 3.39 3.32 3.57
CA ILE A 42 2.03 3.53 3.09
C ILE A 42 1.34 2.19 2.99
N GLU A 43 0.28 2.02 3.76
CA GLU A 43 -0.69 0.95 3.58
C GLU A 43 -1.87 1.51 2.80
N SER A 44 -2.23 0.88 1.69
CA SER A 44 -3.38 1.28 0.89
C SER A 44 -4.35 0.14 0.74
N ILE A 45 -5.64 0.45 0.94
CA ILE A 45 -6.75 -0.44 0.66
C ILE A 45 -7.41 0.04 -0.62
N HIS A 46 -7.36 -0.80 -1.65
CA HIS A 46 -7.99 -0.59 -2.94
C HIS A 46 -9.31 -1.36 -2.93
N LEU A 47 -10.43 -0.64 -2.90
CA LEU A 47 -11.75 -1.24 -2.91
C LEU A 47 -12.18 -1.63 -4.32
N ASP A 48 -12.96 -2.70 -4.44
CA ASP A 48 -13.61 -3.08 -5.69
C ASP A 48 -14.47 -1.93 -6.24
N LYS A 49 -14.57 -1.81 -7.57
CA LYS A 49 -15.40 -0.78 -8.21
C LYS A 49 -16.84 -1.27 -8.39
N LYS A 50 -17.50 -1.63 -7.28
CA LYS A 50 -18.92 -2.04 -7.26
C LYS A 50 -19.74 -1.07 -6.40
N PRO A 51 -21.03 -0.85 -6.71
CA PRO A 51 -21.86 0.11 -5.97
C PRO A 51 -22.08 -0.23 -4.50
N ASP A 52 -21.96 -1.51 -4.13
CA ASP A 52 -22.35 -2.08 -2.84
C ASP A 52 -21.16 -2.55 -1.98
N VAL A 53 -19.94 -2.07 -2.26
CA VAL A 53 -18.75 -2.42 -1.47
C VAL A 53 -18.91 -2.04 0.00
N LYS A 54 -18.73 -3.02 0.88
CA LYS A 54 -18.83 -2.85 2.32
C LYS A 54 -17.45 -2.68 2.95
N VAL A 55 -17.17 -1.50 3.48
CA VAL A 55 -15.96 -1.24 4.27
C VAL A 55 -16.28 -1.39 5.74
N ARG A 56 -15.53 -2.26 6.43
CA ARG A 56 -15.55 -2.35 7.89
C ARG A 56 -14.23 -1.84 8.42
N PHE A 57 -14.29 -0.73 9.14
CA PHE A 57 -13.16 -0.27 9.95
C PHE A 57 -13.28 -1.01 11.29
N ALA A 58 -12.35 -1.93 11.53
CA ALA A 58 -12.18 -2.59 12.82
C ALA A 58 -11.23 -1.77 13.69
#